data_AF-E0Q912-F1
#
_entry.id   AF-E0Q912-F1
#
_cell.length_a   1.000
_cell.length_b   1.000
_cell.length_c   1.000
_cell.angle_alpha   90.00
_cell.angle_beta   90.00
_cell.angle_gamma   90.00
#
_symmetry.space_group_name_H-M   'P 1'
#
loop_
_entity.id
_entity.type
_entity.pdbx_description
1 polymer ?
#
loop_
_entity_poly.entity_id
_entity_poly.type
_entity_poly.pdbx_seq_one_letter_code
_entity_poly.pdbx_strand_id
1 'polypeptide(L)'
;MIIALWIVLLVCIVWIALGEMPAGWDGHLPLPYLIALIPFMWIPTLAISIAGFALHEIALGCTALAVCLASLLRKEQYWINNLQTHNTAQMIADKLAEKRETSRENNTEETETGAEDARHGQFRVMTLNCRFGRANAAAIVEAVKRYDIAVLALQELTENLIAELDAAGLADLLPYRQLGEVKESDNGGFNGVWIRVEPSDASPVTVVIPAADVPGLCFPIDSMRSITFASAHPKSPMRGCRDWSAGIIGLGAFATTQNQGDITVVMGDLNSGTDHPSFRKLMRLGFKDAALVEAKGRRATFPSWLPWPRIILDHVLFTSGLDASDVRSFTVEGSDHLALAATLTLK
;
A
#
# COMPACT_ATOMS: atom_id res chain seq x y z
N MET A 1 17.84 -16.79 -35.64
CA MET A 1 17.76 -16.90 -34.18
C MET A 1 18.18 -15.60 -33.47
N ILE A 2 19.38 -15.06 -33.73
CA ILE A 2 19.88 -13.82 -33.10
C ILE A 2 18.98 -12.60 -33.35
N ILE A 3 18.52 -12.39 -34.59
CA ILE A 3 17.59 -11.29 -34.92
C ILE A 3 16.29 -11.37 -34.09
N ALA A 4 15.77 -12.58 -33.88
CA ALA A 4 14.57 -12.78 -33.08
C ALA A 4 14.81 -12.38 -31.61
N LEU A 5 15.97 -12.70 -31.04
CA LEU A 5 16.33 -12.30 -29.67
C LEU A 5 16.44 -10.77 -29.53
N TRP A 6 16.99 -10.08 -30.52
CA TRP A 6 17.00 -8.61 -30.57
C TRP A 6 15.58 -8.02 -30.64
N ILE A 7 14.70 -8.61 -31.44
CA ILE A 7 13.29 -8.17 -31.53
C ILE A 7 12.61 -8.34 -30.18
N VAL A 8 12.76 -9.50 -29.52
CA VAL A 8 12.17 -9.74 -28.19
C VAL A 8 12.74 -8.78 -27.14
N LEU A 9 14.05 -8.50 -27.18
CA LEU A 9 14.67 -7.51 -26.30
C LEU A 9 14.09 -6.10 -26.52
N LEU A 10 13.90 -5.69 -27.78
CA LEU A 10 13.27 -4.41 -28.10
C LEU A 10 11.84 -4.33 -27.56
N VAL A 11 11.06 -5.41 -27.70
CA VAL A 11 9.71 -5.50 -27.10
C VAL A 11 9.78 -5.35 -25.58
N CYS A 12 10.77 -5.95 -24.91
CA CYS A 12 10.95 -5.80 -23.47
C CYS A 12 11.27 -4.35 -23.07
N ILE A 13 12.12 -3.68 -23.83
CA ILE A 13 12.47 -2.27 -23.59
C ILE A 13 11.23 -1.37 -23.76
N VAL A 14 10.47 -1.56 -24.84
CA VAL A 14 9.23 -0.81 -25.09
C VAL A 14 8.22 -1.07 -23.97
N TRP A 15 8.08 -2.32 -23.52
CA TRP A 15 7.19 -2.68 -22.42
C TRP A 15 7.58 -1.95 -21.12
N ILE A 16 8.86 -1.98 -20.73
CA ILE A 16 9.33 -1.25 -19.55
C ILE A 16 9.06 0.26 -19.69
N ALA A 17 9.24 0.82 -20.88
CA ALA A 17 9.00 2.24 -21.15
C ALA A 17 7.52 2.65 -21.04
N LEU A 18 6.56 1.71 -21.16
CA LEU A 18 5.14 1.99 -20.87
C LEU A 18 4.95 2.50 -19.45
N GLY A 19 5.77 2.05 -18.51
CA GLY A 19 5.75 2.54 -17.14
C GLY A 19 5.95 4.05 -17.06
N GLU A 20 6.66 4.69 -18.00
CA GLU A 20 7.03 6.12 -17.97
C GLU A 20 6.10 7.05 -18.76
N MET A 21 4.95 6.55 -19.23
CA MET A 21 3.95 7.39 -19.87
C MET A 21 3.39 8.46 -18.91
N PRO A 22 2.78 9.54 -19.43
CA PRO A 22 2.10 10.52 -18.59
C PRO A 22 0.94 9.88 -17.80
N ALA A 23 0.68 10.38 -16.59
CA ALA A 23 -0.44 9.92 -15.77
C ALA A 23 -1.78 10.03 -16.53
N GLY A 24 -2.67 9.06 -16.34
CA GLY A 24 -3.93 8.94 -17.10
C GLY A 24 -3.83 8.10 -18.37
N TRP A 25 -2.63 7.96 -18.98
CA TRP A 25 -2.46 7.10 -20.16
C TRP A 25 -2.64 5.64 -19.83
N ASP A 26 -2.16 5.22 -18.66
CA ASP A 26 -2.41 3.89 -18.11
C ASP A 26 -3.90 3.58 -17.95
N GLY A 27 -4.81 4.55 -18.01
CA GLY A 27 -6.26 4.34 -18.02
C GLY A 27 -6.85 3.77 -19.32
N HIS A 28 -6.03 3.20 -20.22
CA HIS A 28 -6.47 2.63 -21.49
C HIS A 28 -6.00 1.18 -21.67
N LEU A 29 -6.89 0.30 -22.12
CA LEU A 29 -6.50 -1.08 -22.45
C LEU A 29 -5.41 -1.11 -23.55
N PRO A 30 -4.44 -2.04 -23.46
CA PRO A 30 -4.20 -3.03 -22.40
C PRO A 30 -3.23 -2.54 -21.30
N LEU A 31 -2.96 -1.24 -21.22
CA LEU A 31 -1.83 -0.66 -20.49
C LEU A 31 -1.79 -0.97 -18.97
N PRO A 32 -2.89 -0.92 -18.19
CA PRO A 32 -2.82 -1.26 -16.76
C PRO A 32 -2.22 -2.64 -16.52
N TYR A 33 -2.64 -3.62 -17.32
CA TYR A 33 -2.19 -5.01 -17.17
C TYR A 33 -0.75 -5.21 -17.61
N LEU A 34 -0.34 -4.59 -18.72
CA LEU A 34 1.06 -4.65 -19.14
C LEU A 34 1.96 -3.99 -18.10
N ILE A 35 1.59 -2.81 -17.61
CA ILE A 35 2.38 -2.06 -16.63
C ILE A 35 2.50 -2.83 -15.31
N ALA A 36 1.43 -3.47 -14.83
CA ALA A 36 1.46 -4.32 -13.64
C ALA A 36 2.47 -5.49 -13.72
N LEU A 37 2.85 -5.91 -14.92
CA LEU A 37 3.82 -6.99 -15.16
C LEU A 37 5.26 -6.51 -15.35
N ILE A 38 5.51 -5.19 -15.42
CA ILE A 38 6.86 -4.61 -15.50
C ILE A 38 7.82 -5.17 -14.42
N PRO A 39 7.39 -5.41 -13.16
CA PRO A 39 8.25 -6.00 -12.13
C PRO A 39 8.87 -7.36 -12.50
N PHE A 40 8.36 -8.05 -13.52
CA PHE A 40 8.85 -9.36 -13.96
C PHE A 40 9.71 -9.31 -15.23
N MET A 41 9.92 -8.13 -15.82
CA MET A 41 10.67 -7.98 -17.08
C MET A 41 12.16 -8.34 -16.99
N TRP A 42 12.71 -8.44 -15.78
CA TRP A 42 14.04 -9.01 -15.54
C TRP A 42 14.14 -10.49 -15.98
N ILE A 43 13.04 -11.26 -15.97
CA ILE A 43 13.05 -12.69 -16.34
C ILE A 43 13.36 -12.88 -17.83
N PRO A 44 12.56 -12.33 -18.78
CA PRO A 44 12.87 -12.49 -20.20
C PRO A 44 14.20 -11.83 -20.59
N THR A 45 14.54 -10.69 -19.99
CA THR A 45 15.80 -9.99 -20.30
C THR A 45 17.03 -10.75 -19.79
N LEU A 46 16.95 -11.41 -18.62
CA LEU A 46 17.98 -12.34 -18.16
C LEU A 46 18.12 -13.55 -19.09
N ALA A 47 17.00 -14.15 -19.49
CA ALA A 47 17.02 -15.29 -20.42
C ALA A 47 17.67 -14.93 -21.77
N ILE A 48 17.37 -13.74 -22.31
CA ILE A 48 18.00 -13.22 -23.53
C ILE A 48 19.49 -12.95 -23.31
N SER A 49 19.87 -12.42 -22.15
CA SER A 49 21.29 -12.18 -21.83
C SER A 49 22.09 -13.49 -21.82
N ILE A 50 21.58 -14.52 -21.14
CA ILE A 50 22.18 -15.85 -21.10
C ILE A 50 22.28 -16.44 -22.51
N ALA A 51 21.21 -16.35 -23.30
CA ALA A 51 21.21 -16.82 -24.69
C ALA A 51 22.22 -16.06 -25.56
N GLY A 52 22.36 -14.74 -25.39
CA GLY A 52 23.34 -13.92 -26.11
C GLY A 52 24.77 -14.37 -25.84
N PHE A 53 25.13 -14.58 -24.57
CA PHE A 53 26.47 -15.09 -24.22
C PHE A 53 26.70 -16.52 -24.71
N ALA A 54 25.70 -17.40 -24.60
CA ALA A 54 25.79 -18.79 -25.08
C ALA A 54 25.95 -18.89 -26.61
N LEU A 55 25.43 -17.92 -27.35
CA LEU A 55 25.57 -17.82 -28.81
C LEU A 55 26.79 -17.02 -29.25
N HIS A 56 27.67 -16.63 -28.33
CA HIS A 56 28.84 -15.77 -28.56
C HIS A 56 28.50 -14.38 -29.13
N GLU A 57 27.25 -13.93 -28.99
CA GLU A 57 26.78 -12.59 -29.35
C GLU A 57 26.92 -11.64 -28.15
N ILE A 58 28.15 -11.18 -27.91
CA ILE A 58 28.51 -10.37 -26.74
C ILE A 58 27.65 -9.09 -26.64
N ALA A 59 27.40 -8.42 -27.77
CA ALA A 59 26.59 -7.20 -27.79
C ALA A 59 25.17 -7.46 -27.27
N LEU A 60 24.50 -8.52 -27.75
CA LEU A 60 23.17 -8.91 -27.30
C LEU A 60 23.18 -9.28 -25.82
N GLY A 61 24.16 -10.09 -25.40
CA GLY A 61 24.32 -10.53 -24.00
C GLY A 61 24.44 -9.35 -23.03
N CYS A 62 25.33 -8.40 -23.35
CA CYS A 62 25.57 -7.21 -22.55
C CYS A 62 24.39 -6.23 -22.56
N THR A 63 23.77 -5.96 -23.71
CA THR A 63 22.61 -5.06 -23.78
C THR A 63 21.43 -5.62 -22.99
N ALA A 64 21.12 -6.92 -23.15
CA ALA A 64 20.06 -7.57 -22.39
C ALA A 64 20.34 -7.58 -20.88
N LEU A 65 21.60 -7.76 -20.47
CA LEU A 65 22.01 -7.67 -19.07
C LEU A 65 21.78 -6.26 -18.51
N ALA A 66 22.14 -5.22 -19.26
CA ALA A 66 21.92 -3.84 -18.86
C ALA A 66 20.42 -3.53 -18.66
N VAL A 67 19.56 -4.02 -19.57
CA VAL A 67 18.10 -3.89 -19.44
C VAL A 67 17.57 -4.68 -18.24
N CYS A 68 18.09 -5.89 -18.00
CA CYS A 68 17.74 -6.72 -16.84
C CYS A 68 18.07 -5.99 -15.52
N LEU A 69 19.29 -5.43 -15.42
CA LEU A 69 19.70 -4.64 -14.26
C LEU A 69 18.81 -3.42 -14.09
N ALA A 70 18.55 -2.66 -15.16
CA ALA A 70 17.64 -1.51 -15.10
C ALA A 70 16.23 -1.88 -14.62
N SER A 71 15.69 -3.03 -15.05
CA SER A 71 14.40 -3.55 -14.59
C SER A 71 14.43 -3.90 -13.09
N LEU A 72 15.53 -4.47 -12.59
CA LEU A 72 15.71 -4.78 -11.17
C LEU A 72 15.88 -3.53 -10.31
N LEU A 73 16.64 -2.53 -10.78
CA LEU A 73 16.91 -1.28 -10.07
C LEU A 73 15.61 -0.50 -9.74
N ARG A 74 14.56 -0.64 -10.55
CA ARG A 74 13.23 -0.06 -10.24
C ARG A 74 12.66 -0.52 -8.90
N LYS A 75 13.07 -1.70 -8.42
CA LYS A 75 12.62 -2.27 -7.14
C LYS A 75 13.42 -1.73 -5.95
N GLU A 76 14.54 -1.04 -6.17
CA GLU A 76 15.39 -0.53 -5.08
C GLU A 76 14.66 0.44 -4.17
N GLN A 77 13.61 1.13 -4.66
CA GLN A 77 12.79 2.02 -3.83
C GLN A 77 12.17 1.32 -2.62
N TYR A 78 12.01 -0.01 -2.65
CA TYR A 78 11.52 -0.81 -1.53
C TYR A 78 12.63 -1.29 -0.58
N TRP A 79 13.91 -1.02 -0.90
CA TRP A 79 15.08 -1.49 -0.14
C TRP A 79 16.04 -0.35 0.24
N ILE A 80 15.92 0.78 -0.44
CA ILE A 80 16.77 1.96 -0.28
C ILE A 80 15.84 3.16 -0.05
N ASN A 81 15.76 3.59 1.21
CA ASN A 81 15.34 4.94 1.50
C ASN A 81 16.45 5.87 1.02
N ASN A 82 16.13 6.69 0.03
CA ASN A 82 17.08 7.60 -0.62
C ASN A 82 17.93 8.37 0.41
N LEU A 83 19.19 8.62 0.04
CA LEU A 83 20.28 9.33 0.74
C LEU A 83 19.97 10.80 1.12
N GLN A 84 18.69 11.17 1.18
CA GLN A 84 18.17 12.49 1.55
C GLN A 84 17.39 12.48 2.89
N THR A 85 17.40 11.36 3.61
CA THR A 85 17.05 11.35 5.04
C THR A 85 18.25 11.88 5.85
N HIS A 86 17.98 12.55 6.97
CA HIS A 86 19.01 13.22 7.79
C HIS A 86 20.21 12.29 8.02
N ASN A 87 21.41 12.82 7.78
CA ASN A 87 22.72 12.17 7.90
C ASN A 87 22.69 11.04 8.94
N THR A 88 23.04 9.81 8.57
CA THR A 88 23.10 8.65 9.47
C THR A 88 23.85 8.96 10.78
N ALA A 89 24.77 9.94 10.74
CA ALA A 89 25.44 10.50 11.91
C ALA A 89 24.49 11.16 12.94
N GLN A 90 23.45 11.86 12.50
CA GLN A 90 22.43 12.46 13.37
C GLN A 90 21.55 11.37 13.99
N MET A 91 21.10 10.37 13.23
CA MET A 91 20.35 9.24 13.77
C MET A 91 21.19 8.39 14.75
N ILE A 92 22.50 8.25 14.51
CA ILE A 92 23.43 7.63 15.46
C ILE A 92 23.63 8.52 16.69
N ALA A 93 23.70 9.84 16.53
CA ALA A 93 23.80 10.79 17.64
C ALA A 93 22.54 10.77 18.51
N ASP A 94 21.37 10.70 17.89
CA ASP A 94 20.07 10.61 18.55
C ASP A 94 19.95 9.25 19.27
N LYS A 95 20.32 8.13 18.64
CA LYS A 95 20.41 6.83 19.31
C LYS A 95 21.42 6.78 20.45
N LEU A 96 22.53 7.51 20.36
CA LEU A 96 23.52 7.62 21.43
C LEU A 96 23.03 8.53 22.57
N ALA A 97 22.21 9.54 22.26
CA ALA A 97 21.53 10.36 23.25
C ALA A 97 20.45 9.54 23.98
N GLU A 98 19.63 8.79 23.25
CA GLU A 98 18.62 7.85 23.75
C GLU A 98 19.26 6.77 24.65
N LYS A 99 20.42 6.25 24.25
CA LYS A 99 21.18 5.27 25.04
C LYS A 99 21.81 5.87 26.30
N ARG A 100 22.10 7.18 26.30
CA ARG A 100 22.58 7.92 27.48
C ARG A 100 21.44 8.23 28.46
N GLU A 101 20.22 8.43 27.97
CA GLU A 101 19.04 8.63 28.80
C GLU A 101 18.54 7.31 29.40
N THR A 102 18.50 6.22 28.62
CA THR A 102 18.14 4.87 29.11
C THR A 102 19.18 4.25 30.05
N SER A 103 20.43 4.71 30.05
CA SER A 103 21.43 4.29 31.05
C SER A 103 21.22 4.89 32.45
N ARG A 104 20.20 5.74 32.64
CA ARG A 104 19.83 6.31 33.96
C ARG A 104 18.63 5.63 34.61
N GLU A 105 17.91 4.76 33.93
CA GLU A 105 16.76 4.03 34.47
C GLU A 105 16.84 2.57 34.06
N ASN A 106 17.57 1.76 34.84
CA ASN A 106 17.44 0.30 34.79
C ASN A 106 16.64 -0.17 36.00
N ASN A 107 15.48 -0.79 35.72
CA ASN A 107 14.97 -2.04 36.28
C ASN A 107 13.44 -1.97 36.32
N THR A 108 12.76 -2.67 35.41
CA THR A 108 11.80 -3.76 35.68
C THR A 108 11.33 -4.28 34.31
N GLU A 109 11.75 -5.50 33.94
CA GLU A 109 11.35 -6.15 32.70
C GLU A 109 9.96 -6.81 32.83
N GLU A 110 9.25 -6.85 31.68
CA GLU A 110 8.09 -7.69 31.36
C GLU A 110 6.67 -7.24 31.79
N THR A 111 6.22 -5.99 31.53
CA THR A 111 4.77 -5.72 31.26
C THR A 111 4.43 -4.37 30.57
N GLU A 112 5.36 -3.68 29.89
CA GLU A 112 5.13 -2.24 29.53
C GLU A 112 5.11 -1.89 28.03
N THR A 113 5.19 -2.85 27.10
CA THR A 113 5.27 -2.51 25.66
C THR A 113 4.03 -1.77 25.13
N GLY A 114 2.82 -2.15 25.56
CA GLY A 114 1.59 -1.48 25.11
C GLY A 114 1.36 -0.08 25.68
N ALA A 115 2.01 0.27 26.81
CA ALA A 115 1.85 1.57 27.46
C ALA A 115 2.89 2.61 26.98
N GLU A 116 4.05 2.17 26.49
CA GLU A 116 5.05 3.05 25.87
C GLU A 116 4.69 3.41 24.41
N ASP A 117 4.08 2.50 23.65
CA ASP A 117 3.66 2.76 22.26
C ASP A 117 2.61 3.90 22.20
N ALA A 118 1.71 3.97 23.18
CA ALA A 118 0.73 5.04 23.32
C ALA A 118 1.36 6.40 23.70
N ARG A 119 2.52 6.42 24.38
CA ARG A 119 3.24 7.66 24.73
C ARG A 119 3.97 8.28 23.54
N HIS A 120 4.19 7.54 22.45
CA HIS A 120 4.93 8.00 21.27
C HIS A 120 4.05 8.19 20.02
N GLY A 121 2.71 8.17 20.16
CA GLY A 121 1.82 8.35 19.02
C GLY A 121 1.93 7.24 17.98
N GLN A 122 2.22 6.01 18.43
CA GLN A 122 2.32 4.83 17.59
C GLN A 122 0.99 4.06 17.57
N PHE A 123 0.57 3.60 16.40
CA PHE A 123 -0.62 2.77 16.24
C PHE A 123 -0.48 1.87 15.01
N ARG A 124 -1.22 0.75 15.02
CA ARG A 124 -1.17 -0.23 13.93
C ARG A 124 -2.43 -0.19 13.10
N VAL A 125 -2.25 -0.29 11.80
CA VAL A 125 -3.33 -0.26 10.82
C VAL A 125 -3.31 -1.52 9.96
N MET A 126 -4.46 -1.94 9.46
CA MET A 126 -4.61 -3.09 8.58
C MET A 126 -5.59 -2.79 7.46
N THR A 127 -5.29 -3.27 6.25
CA THR A 127 -6.24 -3.27 5.12
C THR A 127 -6.36 -4.63 4.47
N LEU A 128 -7.55 -4.95 3.96
CA LEU A 128 -7.83 -6.20 3.24
C LEU A 128 -9.00 -6.02 2.24
N ASN A 129 -8.77 -6.35 0.97
CA ASN A 129 -9.84 -6.65 0.03
C ASN A 129 -10.49 -8.00 0.41
N CYS A 130 -11.81 -7.99 0.63
CA CYS A 130 -12.55 -9.14 1.15
C CYS A 130 -13.12 -10.06 0.06
N ARG A 131 -12.81 -9.81 -1.21
CA ARG A 131 -13.21 -10.65 -2.35
C ARG A 131 -14.71 -10.93 -2.40
N PHE A 132 -15.52 -9.92 -2.68
CA PHE A 132 -16.98 -10.01 -2.67
C PHE A 132 -17.54 -10.54 -1.34
N GLY A 133 -16.96 -10.09 -0.22
CA GLY A 133 -17.35 -10.48 1.13
C GLY A 133 -17.06 -11.94 1.50
N ARG A 134 -16.13 -12.61 0.83
CA ARG A 134 -15.77 -14.02 1.07
C ARG A 134 -14.66 -14.22 2.09
N ALA A 135 -13.96 -13.16 2.49
CA ALA A 135 -12.92 -13.25 3.51
C ALA A 135 -13.51 -13.75 4.84
N ASN A 136 -12.77 -14.65 5.50
CA ASN A 136 -13.19 -15.28 6.75
C ASN A 136 -13.23 -14.24 7.89
N ALA A 137 -14.43 -13.88 8.34
CA ALA A 137 -14.64 -12.86 9.38
C ALA A 137 -13.91 -13.19 10.68
N ALA A 138 -13.95 -14.44 11.15
CA ALA A 138 -13.28 -14.85 12.38
C ALA A 138 -11.75 -14.71 12.27
N ALA A 139 -11.17 -15.02 11.10
CA ALA A 139 -9.75 -14.81 10.84
C ALA A 139 -9.37 -13.32 10.79
N ILE A 140 -10.25 -12.45 10.28
CA ILE A 140 -10.06 -10.99 10.32
C ILE A 140 -10.03 -10.50 11.77
N VAL A 141 -11.02 -10.87 12.59
CA VAL A 141 -11.10 -10.45 14.01
C VAL A 141 -9.91 -10.99 14.81
N GLU A 142 -9.50 -12.23 14.56
CA GLU A 142 -8.31 -12.81 15.17
C GLU A 142 -7.05 -12.03 14.81
N ALA A 143 -6.89 -11.65 13.54
CA ALA A 143 -5.76 -10.83 13.10
C ALA A 143 -5.78 -9.43 13.74
N VAL A 144 -6.95 -8.78 13.85
CA VAL A 144 -7.11 -7.50 14.56
C VAL A 144 -6.61 -7.62 16.00
N LYS A 145 -7.00 -8.68 16.70
CA LYS A 145 -6.58 -8.95 18.08
C LYS A 145 -5.09 -9.27 18.17
N ARG A 146 -4.59 -10.19 17.33
CA ARG A 146 -3.21 -10.69 17.35
C ARG A 146 -2.19 -9.59 17.05
N TYR A 147 -2.49 -8.75 16.06
CA TYR A 147 -1.58 -7.69 15.63
C TYR A 147 -1.84 -6.35 16.32
N ASP A 148 -2.80 -6.29 17.25
CA ASP A 148 -3.20 -5.08 17.96
C ASP A 148 -3.57 -3.94 17.00
N ILE A 149 -4.41 -4.25 16.02
CA ILE A 149 -4.85 -3.28 15.02
C ILE A 149 -5.75 -2.24 15.66
N ALA A 150 -5.41 -0.97 15.48
CA ALA A 150 -6.18 0.18 15.95
C ALA A 150 -7.13 0.70 14.87
N VAL A 151 -6.76 0.57 13.58
CA VAL A 151 -7.58 0.98 12.43
C VAL A 151 -7.63 -0.13 11.38
N LEU A 152 -8.83 -0.51 10.96
CA LEU A 152 -9.06 -1.54 9.96
C LEU A 152 -9.81 -0.93 8.76
N ALA A 153 -9.29 -1.10 7.55
CA ALA A 153 -10.00 -0.78 6.32
C ALA A 153 -10.31 -2.06 5.54
N LEU A 154 -11.57 -2.27 5.18
CA LEU A 154 -11.99 -3.42 4.37
C LEU A 154 -12.65 -2.96 3.08
N GLN A 155 -12.32 -3.65 1.98
CA GLN A 155 -12.85 -3.38 0.64
C GLN A 155 -13.64 -4.60 0.16
N GLU A 156 -14.53 -4.42 -0.81
CA GLU A 156 -15.42 -5.48 -1.33
C GLU A 156 -16.27 -6.14 -0.24
N LEU A 157 -16.80 -5.33 0.68
CA LEU A 157 -17.69 -5.80 1.75
C LEU A 157 -19.07 -6.14 1.22
N THR A 158 -19.74 -7.03 1.94
CA THR A 158 -21.17 -7.31 1.79
C THR A 158 -21.85 -7.17 3.15
N GLU A 159 -23.16 -6.93 3.18
CA GLU A 159 -23.92 -6.89 4.43
C GLU A 159 -23.79 -8.19 5.24
N ASN A 160 -23.69 -9.34 4.57
CA ASN A 160 -23.44 -10.63 5.21
C ASN A 160 -22.10 -10.65 5.94
N LEU A 161 -21.03 -10.19 5.30
CA LEU A 161 -19.72 -10.12 5.95
C LEU A 161 -19.72 -9.16 7.14
N ILE A 162 -20.47 -8.05 7.07
CA ILE A 162 -20.64 -7.15 8.24
C ILE A 162 -21.27 -7.90 9.41
N ALA A 163 -22.36 -8.63 9.16
CA ALA A 163 -23.03 -9.41 10.20
C ALA A 163 -22.11 -10.50 10.78
N GLU A 164 -21.30 -11.15 9.95
CA GLU A 164 -20.31 -12.14 10.40
C GLU A 164 -19.17 -11.51 11.23
N LEU A 165 -18.68 -10.32 10.86
CA LEU A 165 -17.68 -9.58 11.64
C LEU A 165 -18.24 -9.15 13.01
N ASP A 166 -19.48 -8.66 13.04
CA ASP A 166 -20.17 -8.29 14.27
C ASP A 166 -20.39 -9.52 15.17
N ALA A 167 -20.84 -10.65 14.60
CA ALA A 167 -21.00 -11.92 15.33
C ALA A 167 -19.66 -12.50 15.82
N ALA A 168 -18.56 -12.24 15.11
CA ALA A 168 -17.22 -12.64 15.51
C ALA A 168 -16.60 -11.73 16.60
N GLY A 169 -17.28 -10.64 16.99
CA GLY A 169 -16.85 -9.74 18.06
C GLY A 169 -15.96 -8.60 17.60
N LEU A 170 -16.02 -8.18 16.33
CA LEU A 170 -15.24 -7.03 15.86
C LEU A 170 -15.57 -5.75 16.63
N ALA A 171 -16.86 -5.55 16.97
CA ALA A 171 -17.33 -4.36 17.68
C ALA A 171 -16.72 -4.21 19.09
N ASP A 172 -16.31 -5.30 19.73
CA ASP A 172 -15.63 -5.25 21.03
C ASP A 172 -14.18 -4.74 20.92
N LEU A 173 -13.57 -4.88 19.73
CA LEU A 173 -12.19 -4.47 19.46
C LEU A 173 -12.10 -3.10 18.77
N LEU A 174 -13.01 -2.84 17.83
CA LEU A 174 -13.09 -1.64 17.01
C LEU A 174 -14.56 -1.15 16.95
N PRO A 175 -15.06 -0.50 18.02
CA PRO A 175 -16.49 -0.19 18.17
C PRO A 175 -17.00 0.90 17.21
N TYR A 176 -16.11 1.73 16.66
CA TYR A 176 -16.49 2.83 15.78
C TYR A 176 -16.24 2.45 14.32
N ARG A 177 -17.22 2.70 13.45
CA ARG A 177 -17.12 2.39 12.02
C ARG A 177 -17.80 3.41 11.14
N GLN A 178 -17.30 3.56 9.91
CA GLN A 178 -17.97 4.24 8.81
C GLN A 178 -18.00 3.30 7.60
N LEU A 179 -19.18 3.16 7.01
CA LEU A 179 -19.40 2.36 5.80
C LEU A 179 -19.65 3.30 4.62
N GLY A 180 -19.21 2.90 3.42
CA GLY A 180 -19.60 3.56 2.18
C GLY A 180 -21.06 3.25 1.81
N GLU A 181 -21.70 4.11 1.03
CA GLU A 181 -23.03 3.81 0.51
C GLU A 181 -22.95 2.68 -0.51
N VAL A 182 -23.94 1.79 -0.48
CA VAL A 182 -24.06 0.71 -1.47
C VAL A 182 -24.52 1.30 -2.80
N LYS A 183 -23.76 1.07 -3.87
CA LYS A 183 -24.06 1.59 -5.22
C LYS A 183 -24.07 0.46 -6.24
N GLU A 184 -24.95 0.56 -7.24
CA GLU A 184 -24.97 -0.41 -8.35
C GLU A 184 -23.64 -0.48 -9.12
N SER A 185 -22.85 0.60 -9.07
CA SER A 185 -21.55 0.72 -9.73
C SER A 185 -20.38 0.12 -8.93
N ASP A 186 -20.64 -0.44 -7.75
CA ASP A 186 -19.61 -0.89 -6.81
C ASP A 186 -18.69 -1.96 -7.42
N ASN A 187 -17.40 -1.84 -7.12
CA ASN A 187 -16.37 -2.76 -7.59
C ASN A 187 -16.27 -3.99 -6.68
N GLY A 188 -17.33 -4.80 -6.64
CA GLY A 188 -17.36 -6.05 -5.86
C GLY A 188 -17.89 -5.94 -4.44
N GLY A 189 -18.40 -4.78 -4.06
CA GLY A 189 -18.98 -4.49 -2.75
C GLY A 189 -18.65 -3.05 -2.33
N PHE A 190 -19.05 -2.69 -1.12
CA PHE A 190 -18.75 -1.37 -0.57
C PHE A 190 -17.48 -1.40 0.30
N ASN A 191 -17.00 -0.23 0.68
CA ASN A 191 -15.82 -0.07 1.53
C ASN A 191 -16.23 0.25 2.97
N GLY A 192 -15.35 -0.02 3.93
CA GLY A 192 -15.59 0.29 5.33
C GLY A 192 -14.30 0.54 6.09
N VAL A 193 -14.38 1.40 7.10
CA VAL A 193 -13.29 1.68 8.03
C VAL A 193 -13.80 1.51 9.46
N TRP A 194 -13.00 0.87 10.30
CA TRP A 194 -13.24 0.66 11.73
C TRP A 194 -12.06 1.17 12.53
N ILE A 195 -12.33 1.62 13.74
CA ILE A 195 -11.32 2.17 14.63
C ILE A 195 -11.68 1.95 16.10
N ARG A 196 -10.62 1.85 16.93
CA ARG A 196 -10.72 1.57 18.36
C ARG A 196 -11.18 2.79 19.18
N VAL A 197 -10.79 3.98 18.77
CA VAL A 197 -11.01 5.24 19.50
C VAL A 197 -12.22 5.98 18.93
N GLU A 198 -12.90 6.77 19.75
CA GLU A 198 -14.06 7.58 19.34
C GLU A 198 -13.65 8.72 18.39
N PRO A 199 -14.26 8.83 17.19
CA PRO A 199 -13.97 9.89 16.25
C PRO A 199 -14.50 11.25 16.73
N SER A 200 -13.75 12.34 16.46
CA SER A 200 -14.25 13.70 16.68
C SER A 200 -15.33 14.09 15.69
N ASP A 201 -15.26 13.50 14.49
CA ASP A 201 -16.27 13.64 13.46
C ASP A 201 -16.41 12.29 12.74
N ALA A 202 -17.62 11.72 12.81
CA ALA A 202 -18.00 10.53 12.06
C ALA A 202 -18.66 10.89 10.72
N SER A 203 -18.67 12.16 10.33
CA SER A 203 -19.16 12.58 9.02
C SER A 203 -18.38 11.87 7.91
N PRO A 204 -19.02 11.52 6.78
CA PRO A 204 -18.33 10.89 5.68
C PRO A 204 -17.28 11.85 5.11
N VAL A 205 -16.02 11.76 5.56
CA VAL A 205 -14.90 12.39 4.87
C VAL A 205 -14.66 11.58 3.60
N THR A 206 -15.42 11.93 2.56
CA THR A 206 -15.43 11.22 1.29
C THR A 206 -14.76 12.07 0.24
N VAL A 207 -13.81 11.49 -0.47
CA VAL A 207 -13.44 12.00 -1.79
C VAL A 207 -14.29 11.24 -2.78
N VAL A 208 -15.00 12.00 -3.62
CA VAL A 208 -15.78 11.42 -4.72
C VAL A 208 -14.81 10.95 -5.79
N ILE A 209 -14.57 9.64 -5.83
CA ILE A 209 -13.86 8.98 -6.93
C ILE A 209 -14.83 8.18 -7.81
N PRO A 210 -14.54 7.99 -9.11
CA PRO A 210 -15.35 7.11 -9.96
C PRO A 210 -15.19 5.64 -9.55
N ALA A 211 -16.14 5.07 -8.78
CA ALA A 211 -16.38 3.62 -8.58
C ALA A 211 -17.27 3.36 -7.36
N ALA A 212 -16.78 3.82 -6.21
CA ALA A 212 -17.19 3.42 -4.87
C ALA A 212 -16.85 4.57 -3.93
N ASP A 213 -17.63 4.68 -2.86
CA ASP A 213 -17.35 5.66 -1.82
C ASP A 213 -16.06 5.32 -1.08
N VAL A 214 -15.40 6.37 -0.61
CA VAL A 214 -14.21 6.29 0.23
C VAL A 214 -14.61 6.71 1.64
N PRO A 215 -15.17 5.81 2.46
CA PRO A 215 -15.53 6.16 3.83
C PRO A 215 -14.29 6.54 4.62
N GLY A 216 -14.42 7.56 5.47
CA GLY A 216 -13.35 8.04 6.31
C GLY A 216 -13.83 8.43 7.71
N LEU A 217 -12.91 8.35 8.67
CA LEU A 217 -13.11 8.76 10.06
C LEU A 217 -11.98 9.71 10.47
N CYS A 218 -12.34 10.81 11.14
CA CYS A 218 -11.39 11.86 11.53
C CYS A 218 -11.22 11.92 13.06
N PHE A 219 -9.97 12.13 13.49
CA PHE A 219 -9.56 12.15 14.88
C PHE A 219 -8.69 13.35 15.19
N PRO A 220 -8.86 14.00 16.34
CA PRO A 220 -7.94 15.05 16.76
C PRO A 220 -6.66 14.40 17.26
N ILE A 221 -5.52 14.80 16.70
CA ILE A 221 -4.21 14.50 17.28
C ILE A 221 -3.99 15.45 18.47
N ASP A 222 -4.27 16.74 18.25
CA ASP A 222 -4.21 17.81 19.25
C ASP A 222 -5.21 18.92 18.91
N SER A 223 -5.11 20.08 19.57
CA SER A 223 -6.04 21.20 19.36
C SER A 223 -5.95 21.85 17.97
N MET A 224 -4.93 21.54 17.18
CA MET A 224 -4.63 22.17 15.89
C MET A 224 -4.51 21.18 14.73
N ARG A 225 -4.31 19.89 15.00
CA ARG A 225 -4.08 18.85 13.99
C ARG A 225 -5.05 17.70 14.14
N SER A 226 -5.48 17.18 13.00
CA SER A 226 -6.28 15.95 12.92
C SER A 226 -5.62 14.88 12.07
N ILE A 227 -6.03 13.63 12.27
CA ILE A 227 -5.71 12.50 11.41
C ILE A 227 -7.00 11.90 10.85
N THR A 228 -7.06 11.77 9.52
CA THR A 228 -8.16 11.11 8.82
C THR A 228 -7.71 9.74 8.32
N PHE A 229 -8.49 8.70 8.62
CA PHE A 229 -8.31 7.36 8.06
C PHE A 229 -9.40 7.09 7.04
N ALA A 230 -9.01 6.67 5.83
CA ALA A 230 -9.94 6.46 4.73
C ALA A 230 -9.73 5.07 4.08
N SER A 231 -10.82 4.39 3.74
CA SER A 231 -10.79 3.13 2.99
C SER A 231 -11.08 3.36 1.51
N ALA A 232 -10.10 3.11 0.64
CA ALA A 232 -10.24 3.35 -0.79
C ALA A 232 -10.19 2.06 -1.61
N HIS A 233 -11.15 1.93 -2.53
CA HIS A 233 -11.12 0.92 -3.59
C HIS A 233 -11.61 1.53 -4.91
N PRO A 234 -10.71 2.11 -5.73
CA PRO A 234 -11.04 2.57 -7.07
C PRO A 234 -11.54 1.40 -7.94
N LYS A 235 -12.16 1.69 -9.10
CA LYS A 235 -12.56 0.62 -10.04
C LYS A 235 -11.35 -0.23 -10.36
N SER A 236 -11.53 -1.54 -10.48
CA SER A 236 -10.50 -2.39 -11.11
C SER A 236 -10.39 -2.04 -12.60
N PRO A 237 -9.18 -2.17 -13.21
CA PRO A 237 -9.01 -1.99 -14.64
C PRO A 237 -10.02 -2.79 -15.49
N MET A 238 -10.45 -3.96 -14.99
CA MET A 238 -11.42 -4.84 -15.65
C MET A 238 -12.82 -4.23 -15.76
N ARG A 239 -13.23 -3.43 -14.77
CA ARG A 239 -14.54 -2.77 -14.74
C ARG A 239 -14.54 -1.36 -15.34
N GLY A 240 -13.36 -0.80 -15.60
CA GLY A 240 -13.21 0.46 -16.31
C GLY A 240 -11.83 1.09 -16.09
N CYS A 241 -10.93 0.97 -17.07
CA CYS A 241 -9.57 1.52 -16.95
C CYS A 241 -9.54 3.05 -16.78
N ARG A 242 -10.45 3.78 -17.45
CA ARG A 242 -10.50 5.25 -17.33
C ARG A 242 -10.91 5.68 -15.93
N ASP A 243 -11.94 5.06 -15.40
CA ASP A 243 -12.45 5.31 -14.05
C ASP A 243 -11.43 4.88 -12.99
N TRP A 244 -10.75 3.75 -13.18
CA TRP A 244 -9.63 3.32 -12.34
C TRP A 244 -8.53 4.40 -12.27
N SER A 245 -8.03 4.82 -13.43
CA SER A 245 -6.93 5.79 -13.50
C SER A 245 -7.35 7.16 -12.94
N ALA A 246 -8.57 7.61 -13.26
CA ALA A 246 -9.15 8.83 -12.70
C ALA A 246 -9.37 8.75 -11.19
N GLY A 247 -9.83 7.60 -10.68
CA GLY A 247 -10.02 7.37 -9.25
C GLY A 247 -8.71 7.39 -8.47
N ILE A 248 -7.66 6.75 -9.00
CA ILE A 248 -6.32 6.79 -8.39
C ILE A 248 -5.76 8.21 -8.31
N ILE A 249 -5.88 8.99 -9.39
CA ILE A 249 -5.45 10.39 -9.38
C ILE A 249 -6.34 11.21 -8.43
N GLY A 250 -7.64 10.94 -8.42
CA GLY A 250 -8.65 11.63 -7.63
C GLY A 250 -8.44 11.53 -6.13
N LEU A 251 -7.89 10.40 -5.63
CA LEU A 251 -7.48 10.25 -4.23
C LEU A 251 -6.50 11.34 -3.76
N GLY A 252 -5.79 11.99 -4.69
CA GLY A 252 -4.93 13.13 -4.38
C GLY A 252 -5.65 14.32 -3.74
N ALA A 253 -6.98 14.41 -3.87
CA ALA A 253 -7.77 15.44 -3.20
C ALA A 253 -7.52 15.44 -1.68
N PHE A 254 -7.48 14.26 -1.05
CA PHE A 254 -7.18 14.10 0.38
C PHE A 254 -5.89 14.82 0.81
N ALA A 255 -4.83 14.73 0.01
CA ALA A 255 -3.56 15.37 0.33
C ALA A 255 -3.57 16.89 0.08
N THR A 256 -4.40 17.37 -0.84
CA THR A 256 -4.39 18.77 -1.30
C THR A 256 -5.44 19.68 -0.65
N THR A 257 -6.50 19.12 -0.08
CA THR A 257 -7.62 19.90 0.49
C THR A 257 -7.61 19.96 2.01
N GLN A 258 -6.70 19.24 2.67
CA GLN A 258 -6.57 19.22 4.13
C GLN A 258 -5.95 20.52 4.68
N ASN A 259 -6.23 20.87 5.95
CA ASN A 259 -5.60 22.04 6.55
C ASN A 259 -4.10 21.79 6.78
N GLN A 260 -3.35 22.87 6.96
CA GLN A 260 -1.93 22.76 7.24
C GLN A 260 -1.69 22.02 8.57
N GLY A 261 -0.97 20.89 8.51
CA GLY A 261 -0.65 20.08 9.67
C GLY A 261 -1.58 18.88 9.88
N ASP A 262 -2.72 18.82 9.17
CA ASP A 262 -3.56 17.63 9.13
C ASP A 262 -2.85 16.47 8.42
N ILE A 263 -3.17 15.26 8.87
CA ILE A 263 -2.62 14.02 8.35
C ILE A 263 -3.76 13.22 7.72
N THR A 264 -3.54 12.69 6.53
CA THR A 264 -4.46 11.70 5.94
C THR A 264 -3.74 10.37 5.74
N VAL A 265 -4.42 9.28 6.11
CA VAL A 265 -4.03 7.90 5.86
C VAL A 265 -5.09 7.24 4.97
N VAL A 266 -4.72 6.84 3.76
CA VAL A 266 -5.58 6.12 2.82
C VAL A 266 -5.12 4.67 2.74
N MET A 267 -6.03 3.73 2.95
CA MET A 267 -5.74 2.30 2.94
C MET A 267 -6.67 1.55 2.00
N GLY A 268 -6.13 0.60 1.24
CA GLY A 268 -6.96 -0.31 0.44
C GLY A 268 -6.28 -0.85 -0.80
N ASP A 269 -7.04 -1.68 -1.52
CA ASP A 269 -6.72 -2.15 -2.86
C ASP A 269 -6.85 -1.00 -3.86
N LEU A 270 -5.71 -0.52 -4.36
CA LEU A 270 -5.65 0.54 -5.36
C LEU A 270 -5.48 -0.02 -6.78
N ASN A 271 -5.45 -1.35 -6.96
CA ASN A 271 -5.24 -2.00 -8.24
C ASN A 271 -4.03 -1.42 -9.03
N SER A 272 -3.03 -0.90 -8.32
CA SER A 272 -1.95 -0.10 -8.90
C SER A 272 -0.71 -0.17 -8.03
N GLY A 273 0.37 0.51 -8.42
CA GLY A 273 1.66 0.45 -7.72
C GLY A 273 2.68 1.35 -8.43
N THR A 274 3.94 1.36 -7.98
CA THR A 274 4.95 2.33 -8.43
C THR A 274 5.24 2.32 -9.93
N ASP A 275 5.00 1.22 -10.65
CA ASP A 275 5.13 1.19 -12.10
C ASP A 275 4.00 1.92 -12.85
N HIS A 276 2.86 2.16 -12.22
CA HIS A 276 1.72 2.86 -12.82
C HIS A 276 1.89 4.39 -12.78
N PRO A 277 1.85 5.08 -13.94
CA PRO A 277 1.87 6.54 -14.03
C PRO A 277 0.89 7.26 -13.10
N SER A 278 -0.35 6.78 -13.00
CA SER A 278 -1.39 7.40 -12.16
C SER A 278 -1.10 7.24 -10.66
N PHE A 279 -0.59 6.09 -10.24
CA PHE A 279 -0.13 5.91 -8.86
C PHE A 279 1.06 6.84 -8.55
N ARG A 280 2.05 6.96 -9.44
CA ARG A 280 3.15 7.92 -9.23
C ARG A 280 2.67 9.37 -9.21
N LYS A 281 1.60 9.71 -9.93
CA LYS A 281 0.97 11.03 -9.81
C LYS A 281 0.34 11.24 -8.44
N LEU A 282 -0.39 10.25 -7.90
CA LEU A 282 -0.93 10.28 -6.54
C LEU A 282 0.18 10.51 -5.50
N MET A 283 1.27 9.75 -5.57
CA MET A 283 2.42 9.90 -4.67
C MET A 283 3.03 11.32 -4.72
N ARG A 284 3.16 11.90 -5.92
CA ARG A 284 3.66 13.28 -6.09
C ARG A 284 2.74 14.37 -5.53
N LEU A 285 1.48 14.05 -5.20
CA LEU A 285 0.54 15.00 -4.58
C LEU A 285 0.72 15.10 -3.05
N GLY A 286 1.66 14.34 -2.47
CA GLY A 286 2.04 14.46 -1.05
C GLY A 286 1.93 13.16 -0.27
N PHE A 287 1.47 12.08 -0.90
CA PHE A 287 1.42 10.76 -0.28
C PHE A 287 2.79 10.06 -0.27
N LYS A 288 3.03 9.36 0.83
CA LYS A 288 4.05 8.33 1.00
C LYS A 288 3.36 6.99 1.16
N ASP A 289 4.10 5.91 0.90
CA ASP A 289 3.62 4.52 1.01
C ASP A 289 4.40 3.85 2.12
N ALA A 290 3.70 3.13 3.01
CA ALA A 290 4.31 2.50 4.17
C ALA A 290 5.44 1.54 3.82
N ALA A 291 5.29 0.70 2.78
CA ALA A 291 6.32 -0.25 2.38
C ALA A 291 7.53 0.45 1.75
N LEU A 292 7.30 1.54 1.00
CA LEU A 292 8.40 2.37 0.48
C LEU A 292 9.14 3.09 1.59
N VAL A 293 8.44 3.64 2.59
CA VAL A 293 9.03 4.33 3.73
C VAL A 293 9.76 3.36 4.67
N GLU A 294 9.25 2.14 4.87
CA GLU A 294 9.96 1.15 5.67
C GLU A 294 11.26 0.69 4.99
N ALA A 295 11.26 0.61 3.66
CA ALA A 295 12.40 0.18 2.85
C ALA A 295 13.01 -1.18 3.26
N LYS A 296 12.18 -2.14 3.71
CA LYS A 296 12.59 -3.52 4.07
C LYS A 296 12.11 -4.60 3.11
N GLY A 297 11.74 -4.18 1.90
CA GLY A 297 11.37 -5.05 0.79
C GLY A 297 9.93 -4.88 0.33
N ARG A 298 9.64 -5.56 -0.79
CA ARG A 298 8.32 -5.52 -1.44
C ARG A 298 7.29 -6.26 -0.60
N ARG A 299 6.10 -5.67 -0.43
CA ARG A 299 4.95 -6.28 0.24
C ARG A 299 3.86 -6.57 -0.79
N ALA A 300 4.06 -7.63 -1.56
CA ALA A 300 3.13 -8.02 -2.62
C ALA A 300 1.92 -8.75 -2.04
N THR A 301 0.72 -8.33 -2.46
CA THR A 301 -0.55 -8.71 -1.82
C THR A 301 -1.47 -9.50 -2.73
N PHE A 302 -1.17 -9.62 -4.03
CA PHE A 302 -2.00 -10.38 -4.96
C PHE A 302 -1.18 -11.26 -5.93
N PRO A 303 -1.58 -12.51 -6.22
CA PRO A 303 -2.66 -13.24 -5.58
C PRO A 303 -2.23 -13.98 -4.31
N SER A 304 -3.16 -14.22 -3.39
CA SER A 304 -2.91 -14.94 -2.13
C SER A 304 -2.59 -16.42 -2.36
N TRP A 305 -3.15 -17.06 -3.41
CA TRP A 305 -3.07 -18.50 -3.67
C TRP A 305 -1.76 -18.99 -4.29
N LEU A 306 -0.83 -18.10 -4.66
CA LEU A 306 0.51 -18.46 -5.13
C LEU A 306 1.56 -17.81 -4.23
N PRO A 307 2.67 -18.50 -3.87
CA PRO A 307 3.77 -17.84 -3.16
C PRO A 307 4.55 -16.88 -4.06
N TRP A 308 4.60 -17.16 -5.37
CA TRP A 308 5.20 -16.33 -6.41
C TRP A 308 4.67 -16.78 -7.79
N PRO A 309 4.51 -15.87 -8.77
CA PRO A 309 4.70 -14.43 -8.72
C PRO A 309 3.53 -13.69 -8.03
N ARG A 310 3.86 -12.60 -7.33
CA ARG A 310 2.89 -11.67 -6.73
C ARG A 310 3.18 -10.22 -7.13
N ILE A 311 2.12 -9.43 -7.25
CA ILE A 311 2.14 -7.98 -7.48
C ILE A 311 1.64 -7.25 -6.23
N ILE A 312 1.96 -5.96 -6.15
CA ILE A 312 1.53 -5.07 -5.08
C ILE A 312 0.29 -4.35 -5.62
N LEU A 313 -0.84 -4.52 -4.97
CA LEU A 313 -2.09 -3.82 -5.30
C LEU A 313 -2.64 -3.03 -4.10
N ASP A 314 -2.40 -3.53 -2.88
CA ASP A 314 -2.88 -2.93 -1.64
C ASP A 314 -1.82 -2.05 -1.00
N HIS A 315 -2.26 -0.92 -0.45
CA HIS A 315 -1.38 0.11 0.06
C HIS A 315 -1.88 0.68 1.40
N VAL A 316 -0.92 1.15 2.20
CA VAL A 316 -1.15 2.08 3.31
C VAL A 316 -0.42 3.36 2.93
N LEU A 317 -1.16 4.34 2.45
CA LEU A 317 -0.64 5.64 2.03
C LEU A 317 -0.87 6.68 3.12
N PHE A 318 0.06 7.60 3.30
CA PHE A 318 -0.09 8.69 4.26
C PHE A 318 0.60 9.99 3.84
N THR A 319 0.07 11.13 4.25
CA THR A 319 0.69 12.44 4.05
C THR A 319 1.84 12.69 5.05
N SER A 320 2.52 13.84 4.96
CA SER A 320 3.54 14.22 5.94
C SER A 320 3.02 14.19 7.39
N GLY A 321 3.90 13.86 8.35
CA GLY A 321 3.56 13.81 9.78
C GLY A 321 3.61 12.40 10.38
N LEU A 322 3.81 11.38 9.55
CA LEU A 322 3.96 9.99 9.97
C LEU A 322 5.27 9.36 9.47
N ASP A 323 5.74 8.37 10.22
CA ASP A 323 6.67 7.33 9.77
C ASP A 323 5.98 5.97 9.71
N ALA A 324 6.57 5.01 8.99
CA ALA A 324 6.05 3.65 8.88
C ALA A 324 7.10 2.58 9.19
N SER A 325 6.68 1.56 9.90
CA SER A 325 7.50 0.41 10.25
C SER A 325 6.65 -0.86 10.39
N ASP A 326 7.32 -2.00 10.50
CA ASP A 326 6.71 -3.32 10.66
C ASP A 326 5.64 -3.64 9.59
N VAL A 327 5.92 -3.26 8.35
CA VAL A 327 4.99 -3.47 7.25
C VAL A 327 5.02 -4.94 6.87
N ARG A 328 3.87 -5.61 6.90
CA ARG A 328 3.78 -7.05 6.65
C ARG A 328 2.51 -7.41 5.91
N SER A 329 2.60 -8.44 5.09
CA SER A 329 1.44 -9.05 4.46
C SER A 329 1.25 -10.49 4.92
N PHE A 330 0.01 -10.90 5.10
CA PHE A 330 -0.32 -12.25 5.55
C PHE A 330 -1.66 -12.72 5.00
N THR A 331 -1.87 -14.04 5.01
CA THR A 331 -3.06 -14.64 4.39
C THR A 331 -4.25 -14.53 5.34
N VAL A 332 -5.39 -14.14 4.81
CA VAL A 332 -6.70 -14.32 5.44
C VAL A 332 -7.49 -15.24 4.53
N GLU A 333 -8.00 -16.35 5.09
CA GLU A 333 -8.74 -17.33 4.32
C GLU A 333 -9.95 -16.70 3.61
N GLY A 334 -10.25 -17.16 2.39
CA GLY A 334 -11.39 -16.67 1.60
C GLY A 334 -11.09 -15.46 0.71
N SER A 335 -10.07 -14.66 1.03
CA SER A 335 -9.60 -13.56 0.18
C SER A 335 -8.58 -14.01 -0.87
N ASP A 336 -8.63 -13.39 -2.06
CA ASP A 336 -7.58 -13.47 -3.08
C ASP A 336 -6.45 -12.46 -2.85
N HIS A 337 -6.60 -11.58 -1.87
CA HIS A 337 -5.57 -10.67 -1.41
C HIS A 337 -4.96 -11.18 -0.09
N LEU A 338 -3.71 -10.80 0.16
CA LEU A 338 -3.11 -10.86 1.48
C LEU A 338 -3.49 -9.56 2.22
N ALA A 339 -3.84 -9.67 3.49
CA ALA A 339 -4.00 -8.49 4.35
C ALA A 339 -2.65 -7.78 4.46
N LEU A 340 -2.66 -6.44 4.46
CA LEU A 340 -1.48 -5.60 4.64
C LEU A 340 -1.63 -4.83 5.95
N ALA A 341 -0.67 -5.02 6.86
CA ALA A 341 -0.59 -4.27 8.11
C ALA A 341 0.69 -3.45 8.19
N ALA A 342 0.61 -2.31 8.89
CA ALA A 342 1.74 -1.42 9.15
C ALA A 342 1.60 -0.77 10.52
N THR A 343 2.74 -0.49 11.15
CA THR A 343 2.84 0.38 12.32
C THR A 343 3.14 1.79 11.84
N LEU A 344 2.29 2.75 12.22
CA LEU A 344 2.45 4.16 11.92
C LEU A 344 2.81 4.91 13.20
N THR A 345 3.76 5.85 13.12
CA THR A 345 4.22 6.64 14.26
C THR A 345 4.15 8.12 13.91
N LEU A 346 3.51 8.93 14.76
CA LEU A 346 3.50 10.39 14.64
C LEU A 346 4.91 10.98 14.78
N LYS A 347 5.21 12.00 13.97
CA LYS A 347 6.49 12.73 13.99
C LYS A 347 6.45 14.00 14.83
#